data_AF-A0A952LX32-F1
#
_entry.id   AF-A0A952LX32-F1
#
_cell.length_a   1.000
_cell.length_b   1.000
_cell.length_c   1.000
_cell.angle_alpha   90.00
_cell.angle_beta   90.00
_cell.angle_gamma   90.00
#
_symmetry.space_group_name_H-M   'P 1'
#
loop_
_entity.id
_entity.type
_entity.pdbx_description
1 polymer ?
#
loop_
_entity_poly.entity_id
_entity_poly.type
_entity_poly.pdbx_seq_one_letter_code
_entity_poly.pdbx_strand_id
1 'polypeptide(L)' 'MKEEINDNLTYNIIGCAMKVHNTLGNGFQEVIYQRALAIELSNAKIEYVRELEIPIYYDG' A
#
# COMPACT_ATOMS: atom_id res chain seq x y z
N MET A 1 21.05 12.36 -17.72
CA MET A 1 21.03 12.57 -16.26
C MET A 1 19.98 11.62 -15.72
N LYS A 2 20.36 10.56 -14.99
CA LYS A 2 19.37 9.67 -14.37
C LYS A 2 18.80 10.42 -13.17
N GLU A 3 17.50 10.68 -13.15
CA GLU A 3 16.84 11.15 -11.93
C GLU A 3 17.02 10.06 -10.88
N GLU A 4 17.76 10.38 -9.83
CA GLU A 4 17.84 9.57 -8.64
C GLU A 4 16.46 9.65 -7.98
N ILE A 5 15.64 8.61 -8.15
CA ILE A 5 14.35 8.48 -7.46
C ILE A 5 14.67 8.20 -5.98
N ASN A 6 15.01 9.26 -5.25
CA ASN A 6 15.11 9.24 -3.80
C ASN A 6 13.75 9.64 -3.21
N ASP A 7 12.71 8.89 -3.59
CA ASP A 7 11.36 9.15 -3.11
C ASP A 7 11.16 8.46 -1.75
N ASN A 8 11.42 9.22 -0.69
CA ASN A 8 11.20 8.83 0.70
C ASN A 8 9.76 8.33 0.93
N LEU A 9 8.77 8.91 0.23
CA LEU A 9 7.39 8.45 0.33
C LEU A 9 7.24 7.01 -0.20
N THR A 10 7.75 6.74 -1.40
CA THR A 10 7.78 5.39 -1.98
C THR A 10 8.49 4.39 -1.05
N TYR A 11 9.65 4.77 -0.50
CA TYR A 11 10.37 3.92 0.45
C TYR A 11 9.53 3.57 1.70
N ASN A 12 8.83 4.56 2.26
CA ASN A 12 7.98 4.35 3.44
C ASN A 12 6.75 3.50 3.13
N ILE A 13 6.11 3.70 1.98
CA ILE A 13 4.97 2.88 1.54
C ILE A 13 5.40 1.42 1.38
N ILE A 14 6.53 1.18 0.71
CA ILE A 14 7.08 -0.18 0.55
C ILE A 14 7.42 -0.77 1.92
N GLY A 15 8.05 -0.01 2.82
CA GLY A 15 8.35 -0.44 4.17
C GLY A 15 7.10 -0.89 4.95
N CYS A 16 6.00 -0.13 4.85
CA CYS A 16 4.71 -0.50 5.45
C CYS A 16 4.20 -1.84 4.89
N ALA A 17 4.21 -2.00 3.56
CA ALA A 17 3.76 -3.23 2.90
C ALA A 17 4.63 -4.44 3.26
N MET A 18 5.95 -4.27 3.32
CA MET A 18 6.88 -5.33 3.73
C MET A 18 6.65 -5.76 5.19
N LYS A 19 6.38 -4.81 6.09
CA LYS A 19 6.07 -5.12 7.49
C LYS A 19 4.78 -5.94 7.62
N VAL A 20 3.74 -5.60 6.86
CA VAL A 20 2.50 -6.40 6.78
C VAL A 20 2.80 -7.80 6.27
N HIS A 21 3.53 -7.93 5.16
CA HIS A 21 3.86 -9.23 4.57
C HIS A 21 4.69 -10.11 5.51
N ASN A 22 5.72 -9.54 6.16
CA ASN A 22 6.58 -10.27 7.10
C ASN A 22 5.82 -10.73 8.36
N THR A 23 4.79 -9.98 8.77
CA THR A 23 4.01 -10.28 9.97
C THR A 23 2.90 -11.29 9.69
N LEU A 24 2.16 -11.13 8.58
CA LEU A 24 1.01 -11.97 8.25
C LEU A 24 1.36 -13.18 7.39
N GLY A 25 2.46 -13.13 6.62
CA GLY A 25 2.76 -14.14 5.60
C GLY A 25 1.73 -14.17 4.48
N ASN A 26 1.63 -15.31 3.79
CA ASN A 26 0.59 -15.57 2.78
C ASN A 26 -0.60 -16.35 3.38
N GLY A 27 -1.75 -16.37 2.68
CA GLY A 27 -2.87 -17.25 2.99
C GLY A 27 -4.15 -16.58 3.50
N PHE A 28 -4.14 -15.26 3.75
CA PHE A 28 -5.35 -14.53 4.12
C PHE A 28 -6.10 -13.97 2.91
N GLN A 29 -7.37 -13.62 3.11
CA GLN A 29 -8.13 -12.85 2.13
C GLN A 29 -7.54 -11.45 1.98
N GLU A 30 -7.64 -10.88 0.77
CA GLU A 30 -7.16 -9.53 0.44
C GLU A 30 -7.57 -8.48 1.47
N VAL A 31 -8.83 -8.51 1.94
CA VAL A 31 -9.36 -7.57 2.92
C VAL A 31 -8.54 -7.51 4.23
N ILE A 32 -7.88 -8.60 4.61
CA ILE A 32 -7.03 -8.65 5.80
C ILE A 32 -5.74 -7.87 5.54
N TYR A 33 -5.12 -8.04 4.38
CA TYR A 33 -3.94 -7.27 3.99
C TYR A 33 -4.26 -5.79 3.83
N GLN A 34 -5.41 -5.46 3.23
CA GLN A 34 -5.85 -4.08 3.06
C GLN A 34 -6.03 -3.36 4.41
N ARG A 35 -6.63 -4.03 5.39
CA ARG A 35 -6.79 -3.52 6.76
C ARG A 35 -5.45 -3.36 7.49
N ALA A 36 -4.55 -4.34 7.36
CA ALA A 36 -3.24 -4.28 7.98
C ALA A 36 -2.39 -3.15 7.38
N LEU A 37 -2.40 -2.98 6.06
CA LEU A 37 -1.69 -1.90 5.38
C LEU A 37 -2.23 -0.53 5.77
N ALA A 38 -3.56 -0.39 5.88
CA ALA A 38 -4.18 0.85 6.36
C ALA A 38 -3.67 1.25 7.76
N ILE A 39 -3.52 0.28 8.67
CA ILE A 39 -2.94 0.53 10.01
C ILE A 39 -1.48 1.02 9.91
N GLU A 40 -0.65 0.37 9.09
CA GLU A 40 0.75 0.79 8.93
C GLU A 40 0.89 2.17 8.29
N LEU A 41 0.09 2.49 7.26
CA LEU A 41 0.06 3.81 6.63
C LEU A 41 -0.39 4.90 7.61
N SER A 42 -1.43 4.62 8.42
CA SER A 42 -1.85 5.53 9.50
C SER A 42 -0.73 5.77 10.52
N ASN A 43 -0.03 4.72 10.95
CA ASN A 43 1.09 4.83 11.89
C ASN A 43 2.26 5.62 11.32
N ALA A 44 2.52 5.48 10.01
CA ALA A 44 3.51 6.25 9.27
C ALA A 44 3.06 7.68 8.95
N LYS A 45 1.83 8.08 9.33
CA LYS A 45 1.21 9.39 9.02
C LYS A 45 1.15 9.67 7.51
N ILE A 46 0.93 8.63 6.72
CA ILE A 46 0.73 8.72 5.28
C ILE A 46 -0.78 8.83 5.04
N GLU A 47 -1.20 9.81 4.24
CA GLU A 47 -2.59 9.96 3.84
C GLU A 47 -2.96 8.88 2.80
N TYR A 48 -4.12 8.25 2.98
CA TYR A 48 -4.64 7.24 2.07
C TYR A 48 -6.16 7.20 2.09
N VAL A 49 -6.73 6.57 1.06
CA VAL A 49 -8.14 6.20 0.98
C VAL A 49 -8.21 4.70 0.75
N ARG A 50 -9.18 4.05 1.41
CA ARG A 50 -9.47 2.63 1.18
C ARG A 50 -10.60 2.50 0.19
N GLU A 51 -10.53 1.47 -0.66
CA GLU A 51 -11.63 1.08 -1.54
C GLU A 51 -12.10 2.25 -2.41
N LEU A 52 -11.15 3.06 -2.91
CA LEU A 52 -11.45 4.13 -3.86
C LEU A 52 -12.05 3.50 -5.12
N GLU A 53 -13.29 3.86 -5.42
CA GLU A 53 -13.95 3.42 -6.63
C GLU A 53 -13.26 4.07 -7.84
N ILE A 54 -12.68 3.24 -8.71
CA ILE A 54 -12.02 3.68 -9.94
C ILE A 54 -12.90 3.28 -11.11
N PRO A 55 -13.26 4.20 -12.02
CA PRO A 55 -14.06 3.86 -13.18
C PRO A 55 -13.30 2.84 -14.04
N ILE A 56 -13.94 1.70 -14.29
CA ILE A 56 -13.41 0.67 -15.18
C ILE A 56 -14.13 0.80 -16.51
N TYR A 57 -13.38 1.18 -17.54
CA TYR A 57 -13.84 1.10 -18.91
C TYR A 57 -13.42 -0.25 -19.46
N TYR A 58 -14.39 -1.13 -19.66
CA TYR A 58 -14.19 -2.43 -20.29
C TYR A 58 -15.11 -2.51 -21.49
N ASP A 59 -14.52 -2.52 -22.68
CA ASP A 59 -15.20 -2.65 -23.99
C ASP A 59 -16.12 -1.48 -24.43
N GLY A 60 -15.58 -0.25 -24.48
CA GLY A 60 -16.15 0.86 -25.26
C GLY A 60 -17.45 1.48 -24.73
#